data_AF-E9AFZ5-F1
#
_entry.id   AF-E9AFZ5-F1
#
_cell.length_a   1.000
_cell.length_b   1.000
_cell.length_c   1.000
_cell.angle_alpha   90.00
_cell.angle_beta   90.00
_cell.angle_gamma   90.00
#
_symmetry.space_group_name_H-M   'P 1'
#
loop_
_entity.id
_entity.type
_entity.pdbx_description
1 polymer ?
#
loop_
_entity_poly.entity_id
_entity_poly.type
_entity_poly.pdbx_seq_one_letter_code
_entity_poly.pdbx_strand_id
1 'polypeptide(L)'
;MANASAAASDELRRTQQYLVEVIDECVFVERQRELAERRLSSQLETQKTLVNDLFVVLHDVCRYTSTIEDAILPALLRTLPASSPARQQLLQSRNMVRDALTRLCRGRGGDREDSVPLLATPRAFSGSRAADVPLISHDSAAEAGAHVMQRLLEHEARLLDALARATARIEATHVAATAENGELEALRARMNELTRVVTSGSSMWLKPPPEASAAQPPEDVSSATARFAEARALAYEKTVQALNNELALLHENNAALSRARTREVDMLKRHMAEDQRKHEDQIAECDAVLGRMSVELEQLIQENAQLKHKLRMTAELD
;
A
#
# COMPACT_ATOMS: atom_id res chain seq x y z
N MET A 1 47.15 13.68 55.34
CA MET A 1 45.77 14.07 55.00
C MET A 1 45.63 14.74 53.62
N ALA A 2 46.65 15.37 53.05
CA ALA A 2 46.57 15.99 51.71
C ALA A 2 46.31 14.99 50.56
N ASN A 3 46.90 13.79 50.60
CA ASN A 3 46.87 12.83 49.48
C ASN A 3 45.50 12.16 49.24
N ALA A 4 44.65 12.04 50.26
CA ALA A 4 43.32 11.43 50.11
C ALA A 4 42.31 12.38 49.44
N SER A 5 42.44 13.70 49.66
CA SER A 5 41.62 14.69 48.98
C SER A 5 41.99 14.82 47.50
N ALA A 6 43.28 14.67 47.17
CA ALA A 6 43.77 14.67 45.80
C ALA A 6 43.23 13.45 45.02
N ALA A 7 43.32 12.25 45.61
CA ALA A 7 42.80 11.02 44.98
C ALA A 7 41.28 11.07 44.74
N ALA A 8 40.50 11.57 45.70
CA ALA A 8 39.05 11.74 45.54
C ALA A 8 38.70 12.79 44.47
N SER A 9 39.49 13.87 44.36
CA SER A 9 39.31 14.87 43.31
C SER A 9 39.67 14.35 41.92
N ASP A 10 40.69 13.49 41.81
CA ASP A 10 41.09 12.86 40.56
C ASP A 10 40.08 11.82 40.08
N GLU A 11 39.46 11.08 41.01
CA GLU A 11 38.44 10.08 40.70
C GLU A 11 37.09 10.73 40.33
N LEU A 12 36.73 11.84 40.98
CA LEU A 12 35.62 12.69 40.55
C LEU A 12 35.86 13.24 39.13
N ARG A 13 37.08 13.65 38.82
CA ARG A 13 37.44 14.08 37.47
C ARG A 13 37.30 12.98 36.43
N ARG A 14 37.75 11.75 36.74
CA ARG A 14 37.61 10.60 35.82
C ARG A 14 36.15 10.20 35.61
N THR A 15 35.33 10.21 36.66
CA THR A 15 33.90 9.89 36.54
C THR A 15 33.12 10.96 35.79
N GLN A 16 33.45 12.24 35.99
CA GLN A 16 32.94 13.33 35.17
C GLN A 16 33.32 13.15 33.70
N GLN A 17 34.57 12.78 33.42
CA GLN A 17 35.03 12.54 32.06
C GLN A 17 34.30 11.35 31.41
N TYR A 18 34.13 10.25 32.14
CA TYR A 18 33.38 9.08 31.66
C TYR A 18 31.89 9.39 31.43
N LEU A 19 31.26 10.18 32.30
CA LEU A 19 29.87 10.62 32.10
C LEU A 19 29.74 11.51 30.86
N VAL A 20 30.70 12.39 30.61
CA VAL A 20 30.73 13.20 29.38
C VAL A 20 30.88 12.30 28.16
N GLU A 21 31.77 11.30 28.18
CA GLU A 21 31.93 10.33 27.08
C GLU A 21 30.65 9.54 26.80
N VAL A 22 29.96 9.06 27.84
CA VAL A 22 28.68 8.34 27.67
C VAL A 22 27.58 9.26 27.15
N ILE A 23 27.50 10.50 27.64
CA ILE A 23 26.54 11.49 27.13
C ILE A 23 26.81 11.79 25.66
N ASP A 24 28.07 11.97 25.27
CA ASP A 24 28.45 12.22 23.88
C ASP A 24 28.09 11.04 22.98
N GLU A 25 28.30 9.80 23.44
CA GLU A 25 27.91 8.58 22.71
C GLU A 25 26.38 8.45 22.60
N CYS A 26 25.63 8.73 23.67
CA CYS A 26 24.16 8.74 23.63
C CYS A 26 23.63 9.78 22.64
N VAL A 27 24.18 11.00 22.66
CA VAL A 27 23.82 12.07 21.72
C VAL A 27 24.17 11.67 20.28
N PHE A 28 25.30 10.98 20.07
CA PHE A 28 25.68 10.46 18.76
C PHE A 28 24.67 9.43 18.26
N VAL A 29 24.29 8.44 19.09
CA VAL A 29 23.32 7.41 18.73
C VAL A 29 21.93 8.00 18.47
N GLU A 30 21.48 8.97 19.27
CA GLU A 30 20.21 9.68 19.02
C GLU A 30 20.24 10.41 17.67
N ARG A 31 21.33 11.11 17.35
CA ARG A 31 21.49 11.77 16.05
C ARG A 31 21.49 10.77 14.89
N GLN A 32 22.14 9.62 15.04
CA GLN A 32 22.09 8.57 14.02
C GLN A 32 20.68 8.00 13.85
N ARG A 33 19.95 7.82 14.96
CA ARG A 33 18.55 7.37 14.93
C ARG A 33 17.66 8.38 14.20
N GLU A 34 17.76 9.67 14.53
CA GLU A 34 17.00 10.72 13.85
C GLU A 34 17.31 10.78 12.36
N LEU A 35 18.58 10.65 11.96
CA LEU A 35 18.96 10.63 10.56
C LEU A 35 18.37 9.41 9.83
N ALA A 36 18.41 8.23 10.46
CA ALA A 36 17.81 7.03 9.91
C ALA A 36 16.29 7.15 9.79
N GLU A 37 15.63 7.70 10.81
CA GLU A 37 14.18 7.93 10.81
C GLU A 37 13.78 8.90 9.69
N ARG A 38 14.50 10.02 9.53
CA ARG A 38 14.26 10.96 8.42
C ARG A 38 14.46 10.31 7.04
N ARG A 39 15.49 9.47 6.88
CA ARG A 39 15.72 8.72 5.64
C ARG A 39 14.56 7.77 5.34
N LEU A 40 14.17 6.94 6.30
CA LEU A 40 13.06 5.99 6.15
C LEU A 40 11.73 6.71 5.87
N SER A 41 11.44 7.82 6.55
CA SER A 41 10.25 8.64 6.27
C SER A 41 10.27 9.18 4.83
N SER A 42 11.42 9.66 4.35
CA SER A 42 11.54 10.16 2.97
C SER A 42 11.36 9.06 1.92
N GLN A 43 11.88 7.86 2.19
CA GLN A 43 11.69 6.69 1.33
C GLN A 43 10.22 6.25 1.30
N LEU A 44 9.57 6.21 2.46
CA LEU A 44 8.15 5.83 2.58
C LEU A 44 7.26 6.80 1.81
N GLU A 45 7.54 8.10 1.90
CA GLU A 45 6.76 9.10 1.16
C GLU A 45 7.02 9.00 -0.35
N THR A 46 8.26 8.70 -0.77
CA THR A 46 8.58 8.41 -2.17
C THR A 46 7.84 7.17 -2.68
N GLN A 47 7.80 6.09 -1.90
CA GLN A 47 7.04 4.87 -2.25
C GLN A 47 5.54 5.15 -2.35
N LYS A 48 4.98 5.93 -1.42
CA LYS A 48 3.57 6.34 -1.45
C LYS A 48 3.24 7.15 -2.70
N THR A 49 4.13 8.06 -3.12
CA THR A 49 3.94 8.79 -4.39
C THR A 49 3.98 7.87 -5.61
N LEU A 50 4.90 6.89 -5.64
CA LEU A 50 4.97 5.89 -6.71
C LEU A 50 3.68 5.06 -6.79
N VAL A 51 3.16 4.61 -5.65
CA VAL A 51 1.90 3.85 -5.59
C VAL A 51 0.76 4.69 -6.14
N ASN A 52 0.65 5.97 -5.75
CA ASN A 52 -0.36 6.87 -6.28
C ASN A 52 -0.23 7.07 -7.80
N ASP A 53 0.98 7.25 -8.31
CA ASP A 53 1.23 7.37 -9.75
C ASP A 53 0.79 6.11 -10.51
N LEU A 54 1.08 4.92 -9.97
CA LEU A 54 0.64 3.65 -10.55
C LEU A 54 -0.89 3.50 -10.53
N PHE A 55 -1.56 3.98 -9.48
CA PHE A 55 -3.03 4.03 -9.43
C PHE A 55 -3.60 4.94 -10.51
N VAL A 56 -2.99 6.10 -10.77
CA VAL A 56 -3.39 7.01 -11.84
C VAL A 56 -3.23 6.34 -13.20
N VAL A 57 -2.08 5.69 -13.46
CA VAL A 57 -1.84 4.93 -14.69
C VAL A 57 -2.90 3.84 -14.88
N LEU A 58 -3.16 3.04 -13.84
CA LEU A 58 -4.15 1.97 -13.89
C LEU A 58 -5.56 2.52 -14.18
N HIS A 59 -5.93 3.62 -13.53
CA HIS A 59 -7.20 4.30 -13.78
C HIS A 59 -7.32 4.76 -15.24
N ASP A 60 -6.27 5.35 -15.81
CA ASP A 60 -6.26 5.82 -17.19
C ASP A 60 -6.31 4.66 -18.19
N VAL A 61 -5.64 3.53 -17.92
CA VAL A 61 -5.79 2.28 -18.69
C VAL A 61 -7.23 1.80 -18.66
N CYS A 62 -7.85 1.71 -17.48
CA CYS A 62 -9.24 1.26 -17.34
C CYS A 62 -10.22 2.18 -18.08
N ARG A 63 -9.96 3.48 -18.09
CA ARG A 63 -10.79 4.45 -18.82
C ARG A 63 -10.61 4.34 -20.34
N TYR A 64 -9.38 4.12 -20.79
CA TYR A 64 -9.07 3.88 -22.20
C TYR A 64 -9.77 2.61 -22.72
N THR A 65 -9.67 1.50 -21.97
CA THR A 65 -10.33 0.23 -22.35
C THR A 65 -11.85 0.33 -22.33
N SER A 66 -12.46 0.97 -21.33
CA SER A 66 -13.92 1.23 -21.32
C SER A 66 -14.36 2.07 -22.52
N THR A 67 -13.59 3.10 -22.90
CA THR A 67 -13.93 3.92 -24.09
C THR A 67 -13.92 3.09 -25.37
N ILE A 68 -12.97 2.16 -25.49
CA ILE A 68 -12.93 1.22 -26.63
C ILE A 68 -14.17 0.30 -26.62
N GLU A 69 -14.51 -0.27 -25.47
CA GLU A 69 -15.63 -1.20 -25.33
C GLU A 69 -17.00 -0.53 -25.53
N ASP A 70 -17.18 0.70 -25.05
CA ASP A 70 -18.47 1.39 -25.00
C ASP A 70 -18.76 2.24 -26.24
N ALA A 71 -17.73 2.83 -26.87
CA ALA A 71 -17.93 3.75 -27.99
C ALA A 71 -17.55 3.12 -29.34
N ILE A 72 -16.41 2.44 -29.41
CA ILE A 72 -15.82 1.99 -30.68
C ILE A 72 -16.36 0.64 -31.08
N LEU A 73 -16.36 -0.31 -30.15
CA LEU A 73 -16.82 -1.67 -30.41
C LEU A 73 -18.28 -1.68 -30.94
N PRO A 74 -19.23 -0.92 -30.36
CA PRO A 74 -20.61 -0.89 -30.87
C PRO A 74 -20.72 -0.18 -32.22
N ALA A 75 -19.91 0.85 -32.47
CA ALA A 75 -19.87 1.53 -33.76
C ALA A 75 -19.35 0.59 -34.87
N LEU A 76 -18.26 -0.15 -34.61
CA LEU A 76 -17.71 -1.15 -35.54
C LEU A 76 -18.67 -2.33 -35.76
N LEU A 77 -19.35 -2.78 -34.71
CA LEU A 77 -20.34 -3.87 -34.84
C LEU A 77 -21.60 -3.44 -35.61
N ARG A 78 -21.92 -2.13 -35.65
CA ARG A 78 -23.03 -1.58 -36.44
C ARG A 78 -22.67 -1.42 -37.93
N THR A 79 -21.40 -1.14 -38.25
CA THR A 79 -20.95 -1.00 -39.65
C THR A 79 -20.65 -2.34 -40.32
N LEU A 80 -20.33 -3.38 -39.53
CA LEU A 80 -20.04 -4.72 -40.06
C LEU A 80 -21.31 -5.55 -40.32
N PRO A 81 -21.44 -6.23 -41.48
CA PRO A 81 -22.53 -7.15 -41.78
C PRO A 81 -22.66 -8.27 -40.73
N ALA A 82 -23.88 -8.68 -40.41
CA ALA A 82 -24.15 -9.74 -39.43
C ALA A 82 -23.52 -11.10 -39.80
N SER A 83 -23.38 -11.37 -41.10
CA SER A 83 -22.75 -12.57 -41.66
C SER A 83 -21.22 -12.47 -41.79
N SER A 84 -20.62 -11.33 -41.42
CA SER A 84 -19.18 -11.12 -41.55
C SER A 84 -18.41 -11.99 -40.54
N PRO A 85 -17.42 -12.80 -41.00
CA PRO A 85 -16.56 -13.55 -40.10
C PRO A 85 -15.77 -12.64 -39.16
N ALA A 86 -15.44 -11.41 -39.60
CA ALA A 86 -14.77 -10.41 -38.76
C ALA A 86 -15.65 -9.95 -37.59
N ARG A 87 -16.98 -9.86 -37.77
CA ARG A 87 -17.93 -9.52 -36.70
C ARG A 87 -18.02 -10.65 -35.66
N GLN A 88 -18.03 -11.90 -36.12
CA GLN A 88 -18.01 -13.08 -35.25
C GLN A 88 -16.72 -13.18 -34.44
N GLN A 89 -15.56 -12.94 -35.08
CA GLN A 89 -14.25 -12.92 -34.40
C GLN A 89 -14.18 -11.81 -33.35
N LEU A 90 -14.68 -10.60 -33.65
CA LEU A 90 -14.73 -9.49 -32.69
C LEU A 90 -15.59 -9.81 -31.46
N LEU A 91 -16.77 -10.40 -31.66
CA LEU A 91 -17.64 -10.82 -30.56
C LEU A 91 -17.01 -11.94 -29.72
N GLN A 92 -16.34 -12.90 -30.36
CA GLN A 92 -15.63 -13.96 -29.66
C GLN A 92 -14.46 -13.41 -28.83
N SER A 93 -13.69 -12.49 -29.40
CA SER A 93 -12.57 -11.81 -28.71
C SER A 93 -13.07 -11.03 -27.50
N ARG A 94 -14.17 -10.28 -27.64
CA ARG A 94 -14.83 -9.56 -26.55
C ARG A 94 -15.26 -10.49 -25.42
N ASN A 95 -15.89 -11.61 -25.76
CA ASN A 95 -16.35 -12.58 -24.77
C ASN A 95 -15.15 -13.24 -24.05
N MET A 96 -14.08 -13.57 -24.78
CA MET A 96 -12.85 -14.11 -24.17
C MET A 96 -12.20 -13.14 -23.19
N VAL A 97 -12.14 -11.84 -23.53
CA VAL A 97 -11.62 -10.79 -22.64
C VAL A 97 -12.51 -10.66 -21.41
N ARG A 98 -13.83 -10.59 -21.58
CA ARG A 98 -14.80 -10.52 -20.48
C ARG A 98 -14.71 -11.75 -19.55
N ASP A 99 -14.55 -12.94 -20.11
CA ASP A 99 -14.38 -14.18 -19.35
C ASP A 99 -13.03 -14.21 -18.61
N ALA A 100 -11.95 -13.75 -19.25
CA ALA A 100 -10.65 -13.60 -18.60
C ALA A 100 -10.71 -12.61 -17.44
N LEU A 101 -11.37 -11.47 -17.62
CA LEU A 101 -11.56 -10.44 -16.59
C LEU A 101 -12.41 -10.97 -15.43
N THR A 102 -13.48 -11.70 -15.74
CA THR A 102 -14.33 -12.38 -14.74
C THR A 102 -13.56 -13.45 -13.96
N ARG A 103 -12.70 -14.23 -14.63
CA ARG A 103 -11.81 -15.21 -13.99
C ARG A 103 -10.75 -14.54 -13.10
N LEU A 104 -10.19 -13.43 -13.54
CA LEU A 104 -9.19 -12.67 -12.79
C LEU A 104 -9.81 -12.04 -11.54
N CYS A 105 -11.06 -11.58 -11.63
CA CYS A 105 -11.84 -11.11 -10.48
C CYS A 105 -12.23 -12.26 -9.51
N ARG A 106 -12.54 -13.45 -10.02
CA ARG A 106 -12.87 -14.63 -9.18
C ARG A 106 -11.63 -15.28 -8.55
N GLY A 107 -10.49 -15.29 -9.23
CA GLY A 107 -9.24 -15.88 -8.73
C GLY A 107 -8.63 -15.13 -7.55
N ARG A 108 -9.11 -13.91 -7.27
CA ARG A 108 -8.74 -13.10 -6.10
C ARG A 108 -9.64 -13.34 -4.88
N GLY A 109 -10.62 -14.24 -4.99
CA GLY A 109 -11.60 -14.58 -3.95
C GLY A 109 -11.11 -15.63 -2.95
N GLY A 110 -9.88 -15.49 -2.45
CA GLY A 110 -9.37 -16.25 -1.32
C GLY A 110 -8.66 -15.30 -0.36
N ASP A 111 -9.36 -14.89 0.69
CA ASP A 111 -8.85 -14.17 1.87
C ASP A 111 -8.04 -12.87 1.65
N ARG A 112 -8.73 -11.78 1.29
CA ARG A 112 -8.50 -10.43 1.87
C ARG A 112 -9.46 -9.40 1.28
N GLU A 113 -10.56 -9.16 1.99
CA GLU A 113 -11.48 -8.04 1.79
C GLU A 113 -10.80 -6.73 2.26
N ASP A 114 -10.03 -6.08 1.39
CA ASP A 114 -9.60 -4.68 1.58
C ASP A 114 -9.28 -3.98 0.24
N SER A 115 -9.62 -4.59 -0.90
CA SER A 115 -9.48 -3.93 -2.19
C SER A 115 -10.82 -3.32 -2.59
N VAL A 116 -10.97 -2.02 -2.32
CA VAL A 116 -11.99 -1.16 -2.92
C VAL A 116 -12.04 -1.47 -4.42
N PRO A 117 -13.19 -1.94 -4.97
CA PRO A 117 -13.31 -2.08 -6.40
C PRO A 117 -13.32 -0.66 -6.98
N LEU A 118 -12.24 -0.28 -7.66
CA LEU A 118 -12.30 0.72 -8.73
C LEU A 118 -13.08 0.09 -9.90
N LEU A 119 -14.33 -0.28 -9.66
CA LEU A 119 -15.23 -0.72 -10.71
C LEU A 119 -15.95 0.53 -11.19
N ALA A 120 -15.66 0.89 -12.44
CA ALA A 120 -16.40 1.84 -13.23
C ALA A 120 -17.90 1.62 -13.00
N THR A 121 -18.52 2.55 -12.28
CA THR A 121 -19.97 2.72 -12.28
C THR A 121 -20.35 2.98 -13.73
N PRO A 122 -21.21 2.17 -14.38
CA PRO A 122 -21.78 2.53 -15.65
C PRO A 122 -22.65 3.75 -15.38
N ARG A 123 -22.11 4.94 -15.63
CA ARG A 123 -22.85 6.19 -15.46
C ARG A 123 -23.87 6.23 -16.58
N ALA A 124 -25.08 5.78 -16.27
CA ALA A 124 -26.25 5.99 -17.10
C ALA A 124 -26.42 7.50 -17.29
N PHE A 125 -25.96 8.03 -18.42
CA PHE A 125 -26.42 9.33 -18.91
C PHE A 125 -27.82 9.13 -19.45
N SER A 126 -28.80 9.26 -18.56
CA SER A 126 -30.19 9.55 -18.90
C SER A 126 -30.30 11.04 -19.21
N GLY A 127 -30.72 11.37 -20.44
CA GLY A 127 -30.79 12.73 -20.95
C GLY A 127 -31.37 12.82 -22.36
N SER A 128 -32.62 12.35 -22.51
CA SER A 128 -33.68 12.86 -23.40
C SER A 128 -33.30 13.73 -24.61
N ARG A 129 -33.62 13.27 -25.83
CA ARG A 129 -34.88 13.65 -26.52
C ARG A 129 -34.99 12.88 -27.84
N ALA A 130 -36.09 12.13 -27.99
CA ALA A 130 -36.58 11.73 -29.30
C ALA A 130 -36.97 13.00 -30.08
N ALA A 131 -36.29 13.23 -31.19
CA ALA A 131 -36.81 14.01 -32.29
C ALA A 131 -36.50 13.20 -33.55
N ASP A 132 -37.55 12.85 -34.28
CA ASP A 132 -37.49 12.31 -35.63
C ASP A 132 -36.43 13.04 -36.46
N VAL A 133 -35.53 12.33 -37.14
CA VAL A 133 -34.74 12.80 -38.31
C VAL A 133 -33.90 11.62 -38.86
N PRO A 134 -33.57 11.62 -40.17
CA PRO A 134 -33.69 10.50 -41.09
C PRO A 134 -32.40 9.70 -41.28
N LEU A 135 -32.50 8.64 -42.10
CA LEU A 135 -31.42 7.88 -42.75
C LEU A 135 -30.05 8.57 -42.61
N ILE A 136 -29.26 8.05 -41.68
CA ILE A 136 -27.95 8.57 -41.30
C ILE A 136 -27.06 8.64 -42.54
N SER A 137 -26.73 9.87 -42.95
CA SER A 137 -25.67 10.14 -43.91
C SER A 137 -24.35 9.59 -43.38
N HIS A 138 -23.60 8.90 -44.24
CA HIS A 138 -22.27 8.34 -43.97
C HIS A 138 -21.28 9.38 -43.40
N ASP A 139 -21.50 10.67 -43.66
CA ASP A 139 -20.66 11.78 -43.17
C ASP A 139 -20.73 11.98 -41.64
N SER A 140 -21.89 11.80 -41.00
CA SER A 140 -22.01 11.99 -39.55
C SER A 140 -21.37 10.85 -38.73
N ALA A 141 -21.36 9.64 -39.30
CA ALA A 141 -20.67 8.49 -38.72
C ALA A 141 -19.15 8.63 -38.85
N ALA A 142 -18.68 9.25 -39.93
CA ALA A 142 -17.26 9.56 -40.13
C ALA A 142 -16.77 10.66 -39.17
N GLU A 143 -17.55 11.73 -38.95
CA GLU A 143 -17.23 12.78 -37.97
C GLU A 143 -17.25 12.27 -36.52
N ALA A 144 -18.26 11.46 -36.15
CA ALA A 144 -18.31 10.83 -34.83
C ALA A 144 -17.12 9.87 -34.62
N GLY A 145 -16.76 9.11 -35.67
CA GLY A 145 -15.57 8.25 -35.67
C GLY A 145 -14.27 9.04 -35.49
N ALA A 146 -14.13 10.18 -36.16
CA ALA A 146 -12.97 11.06 -36.06
C ALA A 146 -12.81 11.64 -34.64
N HIS A 147 -13.89 12.09 -34.01
CA HIS A 147 -13.85 12.58 -32.62
C HIS A 147 -13.51 11.49 -31.60
N VAL A 148 -13.96 10.25 -31.83
CA VAL A 148 -13.60 9.12 -30.96
C VAL A 148 -12.13 8.73 -31.16
N MET A 149 -11.64 8.72 -32.39
CA MET A 149 -10.22 8.49 -32.72
C MET A 149 -9.31 9.53 -32.05
N GLN A 150 -9.70 10.80 -32.10
CA GLN A 150 -8.97 11.89 -31.47
C GLN A 150 -8.86 11.70 -29.96
N ARG A 151 -9.96 11.35 -29.29
CA ARG A 151 -9.97 11.10 -27.84
C ARG A 151 -9.10 9.90 -27.46
N LEU A 152 -9.10 8.83 -28.25
CA LEU A 152 -8.23 7.68 -28.04
C LEU A 152 -6.75 8.05 -28.15
N LEU A 153 -6.37 8.79 -29.19
CA LEU A 153 -4.98 9.21 -29.38
C LEU A 153 -4.52 10.12 -28.23
N GLU A 154 -5.39 11.01 -27.74
CA GLU A 154 -5.11 11.83 -26.56
C GLU A 154 -5.00 10.99 -25.25
N HIS A 155 -5.75 9.90 -25.14
CA HIS A 155 -5.66 8.99 -23.99
C HIS A 155 -4.43 8.06 -24.07
N GLU A 156 -4.10 7.58 -25.26
CA GLU A 156 -2.90 6.79 -25.54
C GLU A 156 -1.63 7.61 -25.26
N ALA A 157 -1.58 8.86 -25.71
CA ALA A 157 -0.46 9.76 -25.42
C ALA A 157 -0.28 10.00 -23.90
N ARG A 158 -1.38 10.23 -23.17
CA ARG A 158 -1.36 10.38 -21.70
C ARG A 158 -0.93 9.11 -20.99
N LEU A 159 -1.39 7.95 -21.46
CA LEU A 159 -1.03 6.65 -20.91
C LEU A 159 0.46 6.35 -21.11
N LEU A 160 0.99 6.56 -22.31
CA LEU A 160 2.40 6.34 -22.62
C LEU A 160 3.32 7.25 -21.79
N ASP A 161 2.93 8.51 -21.62
CA ASP A 161 3.66 9.48 -20.81
C ASP A 161 3.62 9.14 -19.30
N ALA A 162 2.47 8.65 -18.81
CA ALA A 162 2.34 8.18 -17.43
C ALA A 162 3.11 6.87 -17.18
N LEU A 163 3.10 5.94 -18.13
CA LEU A 163 3.92 4.71 -18.09
C LEU A 163 5.41 5.03 -18.11
N ALA A 164 5.88 5.92 -18.99
CA ALA A 164 7.28 6.32 -19.06
C ALA A 164 7.77 6.93 -17.74
N ARG A 165 6.95 7.79 -17.10
CA ARG A 165 7.25 8.32 -15.76
C ARG A 165 7.30 7.24 -14.68
N ALA A 166 6.33 6.32 -14.69
CA ALA A 166 6.29 5.24 -13.71
C ALA A 166 7.51 4.31 -13.84
N THR A 167 7.85 3.91 -15.07
CA THR A 167 9.02 3.06 -15.35
C THR A 167 10.33 3.72 -14.93
N ALA A 168 10.55 4.99 -15.29
CA ALA A 168 11.77 5.71 -14.89
C ALA A 168 11.92 5.82 -13.36
N ARG A 169 10.81 5.96 -12.64
CA ARG A 169 10.82 6.00 -11.16
C ARG A 169 11.04 4.62 -10.54
N ILE A 170 10.46 3.55 -11.09
CA ILE A 170 10.74 2.18 -10.65
C ILE A 170 12.23 1.87 -10.81
N GLU A 171 12.82 2.20 -11.96
CA GLU A 171 14.25 2.01 -12.21
C GLU A 171 15.11 2.80 -11.21
N ALA A 172 14.76 4.06 -10.94
CA ALA A 172 15.45 4.86 -9.93
C ALA A 172 15.37 4.26 -8.52
N THR A 173 14.20 3.76 -8.11
CA THR A 173 14.03 3.09 -6.81
C THR A 173 14.78 1.75 -6.73
N HIS A 174 14.83 1.00 -7.83
CA HIS A 174 15.57 -0.25 -7.89
C HIS A 174 17.08 -0.01 -7.76
N VAL A 175 17.62 0.99 -8.47
CA VAL A 175 19.03 1.37 -8.35
C VAL A 175 19.37 1.80 -6.92
N ALA A 176 18.54 2.64 -6.29
CA ALA A 176 18.72 3.04 -4.90
C ALA A 176 18.69 1.85 -3.92
N ALA A 177 17.73 0.93 -4.08
CA ALA A 177 17.62 -0.27 -3.25
C ALA A 177 18.82 -1.21 -3.41
N THR A 178 19.33 -1.37 -4.64
CA THR A 178 20.54 -2.19 -4.88
C THR A 178 21.80 -1.59 -4.25
N ALA A 179 21.93 -0.26 -4.23
CA ALA A 179 23.04 0.43 -3.57
C ALA A 179 22.98 0.24 -2.04
N GLU A 180 21.81 0.44 -1.44
CA GLU A 180 21.61 0.25 0.02
C GLU A 180 21.84 -1.21 0.44
N ASN A 181 21.39 -2.18 -0.37
CA ASN A 181 21.63 -3.59 -0.07
C ASN A 181 23.13 -3.94 -0.10
N GLY A 182 23.89 -3.32 -1.02
CA GLY A 182 25.36 -3.44 -1.04
C GLY A 182 26.03 -2.84 0.20
N GLU A 183 25.55 -1.71 0.71
CA GLU A 183 26.05 -1.12 1.97
C GLU A 183 25.74 -1.99 3.19
N LEU A 184 24.55 -2.59 3.25
CA LEU A 184 24.16 -3.53 4.31
C LEU A 184 24.98 -4.81 4.29
N GLU A 185 25.27 -5.36 3.11
CA GLU A 185 26.17 -6.50 2.95
C GLU A 185 27.60 -6.15 3.41
N ALA A 186 28.11 -4.97 3.05
CA ALA A 186 29.41 -4.48 3.52
C ALA A 186 29.45 -4.25 5.04
N LEU A 187 28.34 -3.80 5.64
CA LEU A 187 28.23 -3.64 7.09
C LEU A 187 28.20 -5.00 7.80
N ARG A 188 27.42 -5.96 7.29
CA ARG A 188 27.39 -7.34 7.81
C ARG A 188 28.75 -8.00 7.72
N ALA A 189 29.48 -7.82 6.62
CA ALA A 189 30.84 -8.34 6.46
C ALA A 189 31.80 -7.77 7.54
N ARG A 190 31.75 -6.45 7.79
CA ARG A 190 32.54 -5.79 8.84
C ARG A 190 32.17 -6.27 10.24
N MET A 191 30.88 -6.44 10.52
CA MET A 191 30.39 -6.94 11.81
C MET A 191 30.81 -8.39 12.05
N ASN A 192 30.78 -9.23 11.01
CA ASN A 192 31.26 -10.61 11.08
C ASN A 192 32.77 -10.67 11.36
N GLU A 193 33.56 -9.79 10.74
CA GLU A 193 35.00 -9.70 10.99
C GLU A 193 35.30 -9.22 12.42
N LEU A 194 34.58 -8.21 12.92
CA LEU A 194 34.66 -7.77 14.32
C LEU A 194 34.31 -8.90 15.29
N THR A 195 33.24 -9.64 15.01
CA THR A 195 32.83 -10.81 15.81
C THR A 195 33.91 -11.88 15.82
N ARG A 196 34.57 -12.12 14.68
CA ARG A 196 35.71 -13.04 14.55
C ARG A 196 36.93 -12.59 15.36
N VAL A 197 37.25 -11.30 15.36
CA VAL A 197 38.36 -10.73 16.15
C VAL A 197 38.07 -10.81 17.65
N VAL A 198 36.86 -10.52 18.09
CA VAL A 198 36.47 -10.62 19.51
C VAL A 198 36.48 -12.07 20.00
N THR A 199 35.93 -12.99 19.21
CA THR A 199 35.92 -14.43 19.57
C THR A 199 37.32 -15.06 19.54
N SER A 200 38.22 -14.62 18.65
CA SER A 200 39.61 -15.08 18.64
C SER A 200 40.47 -14.45 19.75
N GLY A 201 40.28 -13.15 20.04
CA GLY A 201 40.99 -12.43 21.11
C GLY A 201 40.58 -12.86 22.53
N SER A 202 39.31 -13.29 22.72
CA SER A 202 38.81 -13.79 24.00
C SER A 202 39.48 -15.09 24.47
N SER A 203 40.19 -15.81 23.61
CA SER A 203 40.92 -17.03 24.01
C SER A 203 42.31 -16.75 24.60
N MET A 204 42.85 -15.53 24.43
CA MET A 204 44.23 -15.21 24.78
C MET A 204 44.38 -14.53 26.14
N TRP A 205 43.30 -14.00 26.73
CA TRP A 205 43.36 -13.17 27.96
C TRP A 205 42.89 -13.89 29.24
N LEU A 206 42.40 -15.13 29.15
CA LEU A 206 42.01 -15.95 30.30
C LEU A 206 43.03 -17.06 30.60
N LYS A 207 44.31 -16.70 30.72
CA LYS A 207 45.33 -17.61 31.27
C LYS A 207 45.78 -17.04 32.62
N PRO A 208 45.35 -17.62 33.77
CA PRO A 208 45.82 -17.15 35.07
C PRO A 208 47.30 -17.54 35.24
N PRO A 209 48.17 -16.62 35.71
CA PRO A 209 49.54 -16.98 36.06
C PRO A 209 49.56 -17.80 37.36
N PRO A 210 50.54 -18.71 37.52
CA PRO A 210 50.63 -19.55 38.70
C PRO A 210 51.11 -18.75 39.92
N GLU A 211 50.58 -19.14 41.07
CA GLU A 211 50.78 -18.59 42.39
C GLU A 211 52.27 -18.43 42.76
N ALA A 212 52.59 -17.30 43.41
CA ALA A 212 53.75 -17.18 44.30
C ALA A 212 53.38 -16.31 45.52
N SER A 213 53.25 -17.00 46.66
CA SER A 213 53.41 -16.61 48.06
C SER A 213 53.25 -15.15 48.54
N ALA A 214 52.27 -15.02 49.44
CA ALA A 214 52.38 -14.44 50.79
C ALA A 214 52.99 -13.03 50.97
N ALA A 215 52.11 -12.04 51.16
CA ALA A 215 52.34 -10.90 52.05
C ALA A 215 50.99 -10.40 52.61
N GLN A 216 50.99 -10.03 53.89
CA GLN A 216 49.83 -9.64 54.72
C GLN A 216 49.02 -8.45 54.18
N PRO A 217 47.73 -8.32 54.53
CA PRO A 217 46.86 -7.26 54.01
C PRO A 217 47.08 -5.92 54.75
N PRO A 218 47.07 -4.77 54.06
CA PRO A 218 46.82 -3.48 54.68
C PRO A 218 45.30 -3.25 54.79
N GLU A 219 44.78 -3.22 56.01
CA GLU A 219 43.33 -3.25 56.31
C GLU A 219 42.52 -2.00 55.86
N ASP A 220 43.15 -0.90 55.43
CA ASP A 220 42.41 0.35 55.18
C ASP A 220 42.02 0.62 53.70
N VAL A 221 42.61 -0.09 52.72
CA VAL A 221 42.25 0.05 51.29
C VAL A 221 41.01 -0.78 50.93
N SER A 222 40.75 -1.84 51.70
CA SER A 222 39.62 -2.77 51.51
C SER A 222 38.27 -2.07 51.70
N SER A 223 38.18 -1.16 52.68
CA SER A 223 36.94 -0.46 53.02
C SER A 223 36.51 0.55 51.94
N ALA A 224 37.45 1.32 51.38
CA ALA A 224 37.13 2.30 50.34
C ALA A 224 36.73 1.60 49.03
N THR A 225 37.48 0.57 48.63
CA THR A 225 37.19 -0.22 47.42
C THR A 225 35.84 -0.94 47.54
N ALA A 226 35.49 -1.44 48.73
CA ALA A 226 34.18 -2.01 49.02
C ALA A 226 33.05 -0.96 48.90
N ARG A 227 33.24 0.25 49.45
CA ARG A 227 32.24 1.34 49.32
C ARG A 227 32.05 1.80 47.88
N PHE A 228 33.09 1.80 47.05
CA PHE A 228 32.98 2.12 45.62
C PHE A 228 32.27 1.01 44.84
N ALA A 229 32.56 -0.26 45.14
CA ALA A 229 31.83 -1.38 44.56
C ALA A 229 30.34 -1.32 44.94
N GLU A 230 30.03 -0.96 46.19
CA GLU A 230 28.67 -0.75 46.70
C GLU A 230 27.97 0.43 46.01
N ALA A 231 28.63 1.58 45.86
CA ALA A 231 28.08 2.72 45.14
C ALA A 231 27.81 2.42 43.65
N ARG A 232 28.70 1.64 43.01
CA ARG A 232 28.51 1.19 41.62
C ARG A 232 27.34 0.20 41.52
N ALA A 233 27.22 -0.73 42.46
CA ALA A 233 26.09 -1.65 42.52
C ALA A 233 24.76 -0.89 42.67
N LEU A 234 24.70 0.11 43.56
CA LEU A 234 23.52 0.97 43.74
C LEU A 234 23.20 1.80 42.48
N ALA A 235 24.21 2.28 41.76
CA ALA A 235 24.00 3.00 40.50
C ALA A 235 23.41 2.07 39.44
N TYR A 236 23.96 0.85 39.29
CA TYR A 236 23.42 -0.14 38.37
C TYR A 236 22.00 -0.56 38.75
N GLU A 237 21.73 -0.77 40.03
CA GLU A 237 20.39 -1.07 40.54
C GLU A 237 19.38 0.03 40.13
N LYS A 238 19.74 1.30 40.31
CA LYS A 238 18.89 2.43 39.88
C LYS A 238 18.69 2.48 38.36
N THR A 239 19.73 2.21 37.56
CA THR A 239 19.59 2.16 36.10
C THR A 239 18.71 1.00 35.65
N VAL A 240 18.85 -0.17 36.25
CA VAL A 240 18.00 -1.34 35.98
C VAL A 240 16.55 -1.02 36.36
N GLN A 241 16.33 -0.34 37.48
CA GLN A 241 14.99 0.10 37.89
C GLN A 241 14.39 1.10 36.90
N ALA A 242 15.17 2.08 36.42
CA ALA A 242 14.71 3.04 35.41
C ALA A 242 14.35 2.35 34.08
N LEU A 243 15.21 1.46 33.58
CA LEU A 243 14.96 0.69 32.37
C LEU A 243 13.74 -0.22 32.51
N ASN A 244 13.55 -0.84 33.67
CA ASN A 244 12.35 -1.65 33.93
C ASN A 244 11.07 -0.79 33.93
N ASN A 245 11.12 0.43 34.45
CA ASN A 245 9.98 1.35 34.41
C ASN A 245 9.66 1.78 32.98
N GLU A 246 10.67 2.10 32.17
CA GLU A 246 10.48 2.44 30.75
C GLU A 246 9.91 1.25 29.97
N LEU A 247 10.42 0.05 30.22
CA LEU A 247 9.92 -1.17 29.60
C LEU A 247 8.45 -1.43 29.96
N ALA A 248 8.07 -1.21 31.23
CA ALA A 248 6.68 -1.30 31.67
C ALA A 248 5.77 -0.28 30.96
N LEU A 249 6.21 0.98 30.84
CA LEU A 249 5.48 2.03 30.12
C LEU A 249 5.32 1.71 28.64
N LEU A 250 6.37 1.19 27.99
CA LEU A 250 6.32 0.77 26.58
C LEU A 250 5.36 -0.40 26.38
N HIS A 251 5.34 -1.37 27.31
CA HIS A 251 4.37 -2.47 27.26
C HIS A 251 2.93 -1.98 27.42
N GLU A 252 2.67 -1.05 28.35
CA GLU A 252 1.35 -0.46 28.53
C GLU A 252 0.91 0.34 27.30
N ASN A 253 1.81 1.14 26.71
CA ASN A 253 1.54 1.91 25.50
C ASN A 253 1.24 0.98 24.31
N ASN A 254 2.06 -0.05 24.11
CA ASN A 254 1.82 -1.02 23.04
C ASN A 254 0.48 -1.77 23.23
N ALA A 255 0.11 -2.10 24.47
CA ALA A 255 -1.19 -2.68 24.78
C ALA A 255 -2.34 -1.70 24.51
N ALA A 256 -2.18 -0.42 24.83
CA ALA A 256 -3.16 0.63 24.53
C ALA A 256 -3.33 0.82 23.00
N LEU A 257 -2.25 0.90 22.25
CA LEU A 257 -2.26 0.99 20.78
C LEU A 257 -2.88 -0.25 20.15
N SER A 258 -2.58 -1.44 20.66
CA SER A 258 -3.19 -2.69 20.19
C SER A 258 -4.71 -2.67 20.38
N ARG A 259 -5.19 -2.21 21.55
CA ARG A 259 -6.64 -2.04 21.82
C ARG A 259 -7.29 -0.96 20.95
N ALA A 260 -6.60 0.14 20.68
CA ALA A 260 -7.10 1.19 19.80
C ALA A 260 -7.25 0.66 18.37
N ARG A 261 -6.21 0.00 17.85
CA ARG A 261 -6.21 -0.65 16.54
C ARG A 261 -7.35 -1.66 16.39
N THR A 262 -7.58 -2.51 17.39
CA THR A 262 -8.70 -3.49 17.32
C THR A 262 -10.04 -2.78 17.22
N ARG A 263 -10.26 -1.70 17.97
CA ARG A 263 -11.51 -0.94 17.91
C ARG A 263 -11.72 -0.28 16.54
N GLU A 264 -10.67 0.28 15.95
CA GLU A 264 -10.73 0.88 14.62
C GLU A 264 -11.06 -0.16 13.55
N VAL A 265 -10.41 -1.33 13.60
CA VAL A 265 -10.72 -2.45 12.70
C VAL A 265 -12.17 -2.90 12.86
N ASP A 266 -12.67 -3.01 14.09
CA ASP A 266 -14.07 -3.39 14.34
C ASP A 266 -15.08 -2.32 13.90
N MET A 267 -14.71 -1.04 13.96
CA MET A 267 -15.52 0.05 13.40
C MET A 267 -15.58 -0.03 11.88
N LEU A 268 -14.43 -0.21 11.22
CA LEU A 268 -14.34 -0.33 9.76
C LEU A 268 -15.13 -1.54 9.26
N LYS A 269 -15.01 -2.70 9.91
CA LYS A 269 -15.82 -3.89 9.59
C LYS A 269 -17.31 -3.63 9.67
N ARG A 270 -17.76 -2.92 10.72
CA ARG A 270 -19.19 -2.53 10.85
C ARG A 270 -19.63 -1.61 9.73
N HIS A 271 -18.83 -0.59 9.40
CA HIS A 271 -19.12 0.31 8.27
C HIS A 271 -19.19 -0.44 6.94
N MET A 272 -18.24 -1.34 6.66
CA MET A 272 -18.29 -2.13 5.42
C MET A 272 -19.54 -3.01 5.36
N ALA A 273 -19.91 -3.67 6.47
CA ALA A 273 -21.12 -4.49 6.51
C ALA A 273 -22.40 -3.67 6.30
N GLU A 274 -22.47 -2.46 6.84
CA GLU A 274 -23.59 -1.54 6.63
C GLU A 274 -23.67 -1.07 5.17
N ASP A 275 -22.54 -0.68 4.58
CA ASP A 275 -22.52 -0.19 3.20
C ASP A 275 -22.78 -1.32 2.19
N GLN A 276 -22.33 -2.54 2.48
CA GLN A 276 -22.66 -3.71 1.69
C GLN A 276 -24.16 -4.01 1.72
N ARG A 277 -24.80 -3.95 2.89
CA ARG A 277 -26.27 -4.10 2.99
C ARG A 277 -27.01 -3.04 2.18
N LYS A 278 -26.61 -1.77 2.30
CA LYS A 278 -27.22 -0.69 1.49
C LYS A 278 -27.06 -0.94 0.00
N HIS A 279 -25.90 -1.47 -0.42
CA HIS A 279 -25.68 -1.80 -1.82
C HIS A 279 -26.57 -2.95 -2.29
N GLU A 280 -26.70 -4.01 -1.49
CA GLU A 280 -27.60 -5.13 -1.77
C GLU A 280 -29.06 -4.67 -1.85
N ASP A 281 -29.50 -3.79 -0.96
CA ASP A 281 -30.84 -3.18 -0.99
C ASP A 281 -31.06 -2.37 -2.29
N GLN A 282 -30.06 -1.60 -2.73
CA GLN A 282 -30.13 -0.85 -3.99
C GLN A 282 -30.19 -1.75 -5.23
N ILE A 283 -29.45 -2.87 -5.23
CA ILE A 283 -29.51 -3.88 -6.30
C ILE A 283 -30.91 -4.47 -6.35
N ALA A 284 -31.45 -4.89 -5.20
CA ALA A 284 -32.80 -5.45 -5.12
C ALA A 284 -33.87 -4.45 -5.60
N GLU A 285 -33.72 -3.16 -5.30
CA GLU A 285 -34.60 -2.12 -5.81
C GLU A 285 -34.50 -1.97 -7.34
N CYS A 286 -33.27 -1.95 -7.88
CA CYS A 286 -33.05 -1.88 -9.33
C CYS A 286 -33.65 -3.08 -10.06
N ASP A 287 -33.45 -4.28 -9.54
CA ASP A 287 -34.02 -5.52 -10.11
C ASP A 287 -35.54 -5.50 -10.06
N ALA A 288 -36.13 -4.99 -8.98
CA ALA A 288 -37.58 -4.82 -8.87
C ALA A 288 -38.13 -3.81 -9.90
N VAL A 289 -37.42 -2.70 -10.14
CA VAL A 289 -37.79 -1.70 -11.16
C VAL A 289 -37.67 -2.30 -12.56
N LEU A 290 -36.54 -2.97 -12.87
CA LEU A 290 -36.31 -3.63 -14.17
C LEU A 290 -37.36 -4.71 -14.43
N GLY A 291 -37.74 -5.48 -13.41
CA GLY A 291 -38.81 -6.47 -13.50
C GLY A 291 -40.15 -5.83 -13.88
N ARG A 292 -40.54 -4.73 -13.21
CA ARG A 292 -41.77 -4.00 -13.55
C ARG A 292 -41.75 -3.45 -14.98
N MET A 293 -40.65 -2.79 -15.37
CA MET A 293 -40.50 -2.25 -16.71
C MET A 293 -40.54 -3.34 -17.80
N SER A 294 -39.98 -4.51 -17.53
CA SER A 294 -40.00 -5.63 -18.48
C SER A 294 -41.42 -6.14 -18.71
N VAL A 295 -42.20 -6.28 -17.64
CA VAL A 295 -43.62 -6.69 -17.73
C VAL A 295 -44.44 -5.64 -18.50
N GLU A 296 -44.27 -4.35 -18.21
CA GLU A 296 -44.95 -3.27 -18.93
C GLU A 296 -44.60 -3.25 -20.43
N LEU A 297 -43.32 -3.46 -20.78
CA LEU A 297 -42.89 -3.56 -22.17
C LEU A 297 -43.50 -4.76 -22.88
N GLU A 298 -43.55 -5.93 -22.24
CA GLU A 298 -44.21 -7.12 -22.80
C GLU A 298 -45.70 -6.86 -23.04
N GLN A 299 -46.38 -6.21 -22.10
CA GLN A 299 -47.78 -5.82 -22.26
C GLN A 299 -47.98 -4.88 -23.46
N LEU A 300 -47.16 -3.83 -23.58
CA LEU A 300 -47.22 -2.90 -24.72
C LEU A 300 -46.94 -3.59 -26.07
N ILE A 301 -46.02 -4.55 -26.10
CA ILE A 301 -45.74 -5.36 -27.30
C ILE A 301 -46.98 -6.17 -27.70
N GLN A 302 -47.64 -6.82 -26.73
CA GLN A 302 -48.86 -7.59 -26.97
C GLN A 302 -50.00 -6.69 -27.46
N GLU A 303 -50.23 -5.55 -26.80
CA GLU A 303 -51.25 -4.57 -27.22
C GLU A 303 -50.96 -4.05 -28.63
N ASN A 304 -49.71 -3.73 -28.96
CA ASN A 304 -49.32 -3.29 -30.30
C ASN A 304 -49.57 -4.37 -31.35
N ALA A 305 -49.26 -5.63 -31.04
CA ALA A 305 -49.54 -6.76 -31.93
C ALA A 305 -51.04 -6.95 -32.17
N GLN A 306 -51.87 -6.82 -31.13
CA GLN A 306 -53.34 -6.88 -31.25
C GLN A 306 -53.89 -5.73 -32.11
N LEU A 307 -53.41 -4.51 -31.90
CA LEU A 307 -53.81 -3.34 -32.70
C LEU A 307 -53.42 -3.50 -34.17
N LYS A 308 -52.20 -3.98 -34.45
CA LYS A 308 -51.76 -4.30 -35.82
C LYS A 308 -52.64 -5.36 -36.48
N HIS A 309 -53.04 -6.39 -35.73
CA HIS A 309 -53.93 -7.41 -36.26
C HIS A 309 -55.32 -6.83 -36.59
N LYS A 310 -55.91 -6.04 -35.68
CA LYS A 310 -57.19 -5.36 -35.92
C LYS A 310 -57.15 -4.44 -37.15
N LEU A 311 -56.07 -3.66 -37.31
CA LEU A 311 -55.88 -2.77 -38.47
C LEU A 311 -55.82 -3.53 -39.79
N ARG A 312 -55.18 -4.71 -39.81
CA ARG A 312 -55.17 -5.57 -41.01
C ARG A 312 -56.56 -6.08 -41.34
N MET A 313 -57.30 -6.58 -40.34
CA MET A 313 -58.65 -7.08 -40.55
C MET A 313 -59.61 -6.00 -41.06
N THR A 314 -59.49 -4.75 -40.59
CA THR A 314 -60.30 -3.63 -41.11
C THR A 314 -59.89 -3.22 -42.52
N ALA A 315 -58.62 -3.34 -42.89
CA ALA A 315 -58.13 -3.02 -44.23
C ALA A 315 -58.47 -4.09 -45.29
N GLU A 316 -58.85 -5.30 -44.88
CA GLU A 316 -59.31 -6.39 -45.74
C GLU A 316 -60.84 -6.40 -45.95
N LEU A 317 -61.58 -5.54 -45.24
CA LEU A 317 -63.04 -5.42 -45.29
C LEU A 317 -63.54 -4.28 -46.20
N ASP A 318 -62.63 -3.52 -46.82
CA ASP A 318 -62.87 -2.53 -47.89
C ASP A 318 -62.39 -3.09 -49.25
#